data_AF-A0A918RS62-F1
#
_entry.id   AF-A0A918RS62-F1
#
_cell.length_a   1.000
_cell.length_b   1.000
_cell.length_c   1.000
_cell.angle_alpha   90.00
_cell.angle_beta   90.00
_cell.angle_gamma   90.00
#
_symmetry.space_group_name_H-M   'P 1'
#
loop_
_entity.id
_entity.type
_entity.pdbx_description
1 polymer ?
#
loop_
_entity_poly.entity_id
_entity_poly.type
_entity_poly.pdbx_seq_one_letter_code
_entity_poly.pdbx_strand_id
1 'polypeptide(L)'
;MQVAPRCGARTRSGKPCAAPAVAGAARCRMHGGKGSGAPEGNQNARTHGLYDQVMQERRLVHSGLKAEVRLAIAMLQTRRSREVD
;
A
#
# COMPACT_ATOMS: atom_id res chain seq x y z
N MET A 1 -39.92 5.94 -22.09
CA MET A 1 -38.94 6.23 -21.02
C MET A 1 -37.90 5.12 -21.03
N GLN A 2 -36.64 5.40 -21.36
CA GLN A 2 -35.58 4.39 -21.26
C GLN A 2 -35.21 4.25 -19.78
N VAL A 3 -35.62 3.14 -19.18
CA VAL A 3 -35.34 2.83 -17.78
C VAL A 3 -33.91 2.33 -17.70
N ALA A 4 -33.00 3.16 -17.17
CA ALA A 4 -31.62 2.73 -16.92
C ALA A 4 -31.60 1.41 -16.11
N PRO A 5 -30.66 0.48 -16.40
CA PRO A 5 -30.54 -0.78 -15.68
C PRO A 5 -30.34 -0.53 -14.18
N ARG A 6 -30.82 -1.45 -13.36
CA ARG A 6 -30.69 -1.34 -11.89
C ARG A 6 -29.28 -1.75 -11.47
N CYS A 7 -28.75 -1.05 -10.47
CA CYS A 7 -27.39 -1.28 -9.94
C CYS A 7 -27.16 -2.71 -9.42
N GLY A 8 -28.13 -3.27 -8.68
CA GLY A 8 -28.06 -4.65 -8.18
C GLY A 8 -27.00 -4.92 -7.11
N ALA A 9 -26.20 -3.93 -6.68
CA ALA A 9 -25.23 -4.11 -5.60
C ALA A 9 -25.95 -4.45 -4.28
N ARG A 10 -25.37 -5.34 -3.46
CA ARG A 10 -25.94 -5.70 -2.16
C ARG A 10 -25.88 -4.51 -1.21
N THR A 11 -27.03 -4.05 -0.73
CA THR A 11 -27.12 -2.95 0.24
C THR A 11 -26.85 -3.44 1.67
N ARG A 12 -26.74 -2.51 2.63
CA ARG A 12 -26.59 -2.84 4.06
C ARG A 12 -27.73 -3.70 4.61
N SER A 13 -28.94 -3.61 4.05
CA SER A 13 -30.08 -4.45 4.42
C SER A 13 -30.12 -5.80 3.70
N GLY A 14 -29.09 -6.12 2.90
CA GLY A 14 -28.97 -7.39 2.19
C GLY A 14 -29.73 -7.47 0.85
N LYS A 15 -30.57 -6.48 0.53
CA LYS A 15 -31.35 -6.45 -0.72
C LYS A 15 -30.51 -5.88 -1.88
N PRO A 16 -30.83 -6.22 -3.15
CA PRO A 16 -30.17 -5.59 -4.30
C PRO A 16 -30.53 -4.10 -4.42
N CYS A 17 -29.56 -3.29 -4.84
CA CYS A 17 -29.73 -1.85 -5.01
C CYS A 17 -30.64 -1.53 -6.21
N ALA A 18 -31.76 -0.84 -5.95
CA ALA A 18 -32.74 -0.43 -6.97
C ALA A 18 -32.43 0.93 -7.63
N ALA A 19 -31.33 1.58 -7.25
CA ALA A 19 -30.91 2.83 -7.88
C ALA A 19 -30.51 2.59 -9.35
N PRO A 20 -30.75 3.56 -10.26
CA PRO A 20 -30.32 3.46 -11.64
C PRO A 20 -28.78 3.42 -11.72
N ALA A 21 -28.26 2.58 -12.62
CA ALA A 21 -26.85 2.57 -12.95
C ALA A 21 -26.46 3.88 -13.66
N VAL A 22 -25.19 4.28 -13.51
CA VAL A 22 -24.64 5.41 -14.26
C VAL A 22 -24.54 5.01 -15.73
N ALA A 23 -24.76 5.95 -16.65
CA ALA A 23 -24.62 5.69 -18.09
C ALA A 23 -23.24 5.07 -18.40
N GLY A 24 -23.23 3.94 -19.10
CA GLY A 24 -22.00 3.21 -19.43
C GLY A 24 -21.39 2.37 -18.29
N ALA A 25 -22.02 2.32 -17.11
CA ALA A 25 -21.54 1.53 -15.98
C ALA A 25 -22.58 0.49 -15.51
N ALA A 26 -22.12 -0.57 -14.85
CA ALA A 26 -22.99 -1.61 -14.29
C ALA A 26 -23.62 -1.21 -12.92
N ARG A 27 -23.09 -0.18 -12.25
CA ARG A 27 -23.46 0.18 -10.88
C ARG A 27 -23.93 1.64 -10.78
N CYS A 28 -24.65 1.97 -9.71
CA CYS A 28 -25.07 3.35 -9.44
C CYS A 28 -23.92 4.19 -8.88
N ARG A 29 -24.12 5.51 -8.81
CA ARG A 29 -23.12 6.46 -8.28
C ARG A 29 -22.62 6.13 -6.87
N MET A 30 -23.45 5.46 -6.06
CA MET A 30 -23.14 5.11 -4.66
C MET A 30 -22.39 3.77 -4.54
N HIS A 31 -22.44 2.92 -5.57
CA HIS A 31 -21.85 1.57 -5.55
C HIS A 31 -20.80 1.39 -6.65
N GLY A 32 -20.06 2.44 -6.99
CA GLY A 32 -18.90 2.38 -7.89
C GLY A 32 -19.16 2.74 -9.35
N GLY A 33 -20.36 3.18 -9.72
CA GLY A 33 -20.69 3.58 -11.10
C GLY A 33 -19.90 4.77 -11.65
N LYS A 34 -19.17 5.49 -10.80
CA LYS A 34 -18.31 6.62 -11.19
C LYS A 34 -16.81 6.25 -11.28
N GLY A 35 -16.45 4.97 -11.09
CA GLY A 35 -15.06 4.59 -10.89
C GLY A 35 -14.58 5.03 -9.50
N SER A 36 -15.05 4.34 -8.45
CA SER A 36 -14.75 4.68 -7.05
C SER A 36 -13.36 4.25 -6.58
N GLY A 37 -12.48 3.89 -7.52
CA GLY A 37 -11.11 3.51 -7.23
C GLY A 37 -10.20 4.73 -7.18
N ALA A 38 -9.17 4.66 -6.34
CA ALA A 38 -8.01 5.52 -6.50
C ALA A 38 -7.43 5.32 -7.91
N PRO A 39 -7.00 6.39 -8.61
CA PRO A 39 -6.29 6.23 -9.86
C PRO A 39 -5.01 5.41 -9.63
N GLU A 40 -4.54 4.75 -10.68
CA GLU A 40 -3.26 4.05 -10.65
C GLU A 40 -2.15 5.03 -10.22
N GLY A 41 -1.31 4.61 -9.28
CA GLY A 41 -0.26 5.45 -8.70
C GLY A 41 -0.72 6.49 -7.66
N ASN A 42 -1.97 6.47 -7.21
CA ASN A 42 -2.43 7.39 -6.15
C ASN A 42 -1.62 7.24 -4.85
N GLN A 43 -1.12 8.36 -4.33
CA GLN A 43 -0.30 8.43 -3.13
C GLN A 43 -1.05 8.91 -1.87
N ASN A 44 -2.33 9.29 -1.99
CA ASN A 44 -3.11 9.94 -0.93
C ASN A 44 -3.36 9.05 0.31
N ALA A 45 -3.27 7.73 0.16
CA ALA A 45 -3.41 6.77 1.25
C ALA A 45 -2.07 6.17 1.71
N ARG A 46 -0.93 6.76 1.34
CA ARG A 46 0.40 6.29 1.79
C ARG A 46 0.60 6.60 3.27
N THR A 47 0.66 5.56 4.11
CA THR A 47 0.84 5.71 5.56
C THR A 47 2.31 5.81 5.99
N HIS A 48 3.14 4.82 5.61
CA HIS A 48 4.53 4.72 6.07
C HIS A 48 5.53 4.39 4.95
N GLY A 49 5.06 4.21 3.71
CA GLY A 49 5.91 3.91 2.55
C GLY A 49 6.63 2.56 2.61
N LEU A 50 6.51 1.76 3.68
CA LEU A 50 7.24 0.50 3.89
C LEU A 50 7.23 -0.47 2.68
N TYR A 51 6.15 -0.51 1.90
CA TYR A 51 6.02 -1.37 0.72
C TYR A 51 6.36 -0.68 -0.59
N ASP A 52 6.84 0.55 -0.53
CA ASP A 52 7.33 1.28 -1.68
C ASP A 52 8.70 0.76 -2.10
N GLN A 53 8.92 0.61 -3.41
CA GLN A 53 10.19 0.11 -3.94
C GLN A 53 11.39 0.94 -3.44
N VAL A 54 11.27 2.27 -3.43
CA VAL A 54 12.35 3.16 -2.97
C VAL A 54 12.65 2.93 -1.49
N MET A 55 11.63 2.67 -0.67
CA MET A 55 11.79 2.41 0.75
C MET A 55 12.40 1.03 1.02
N GLN A 56 12.03 0.02 0.22
CA GLN A 56 12.60 -1.32 0.29
C GLN A 56 14.08 -1.32 -0.09
N GLU A 57 14.43 -0.68 -1.20
CA GLU A 57 15.82 -0.50 -1.64
C GLU A 57 16.65 0.20 -0.57
N ARG A 58 16.13 1.32 -0.04
CA ARG A 58 16.81 2.06 1.05
C ARG A 58 17.01 1.20 2.29
N ARG A 59 16.05 0.33 2.62
CA ARG A 59 16.16 -0.59 3.77
C ARG A 59 17.28 -1.60 3.57
N LEU A 60 17.42 -2.16 2.37
CA LEU A 60 18.48 -3.13 2.06
C LEU A 60 19.86 -2.50 2.22
N VAL A 61 20.09 -1.35 1.58
CA VAL A 61 21.36 -0.59 1.69
C VAL A 61 21.67 -0.28 3.16
N HIS A 62 20.69 0.24 3.89
CA HIS A 62 20.90 0.61 5.29
C HIS A 62 21.18 -0.61 6.19
N SER A 63 20.61 -1.77 5.89
CA SER A 63 20.89 -3.00 6.63
C SER A 63 22.30 -3.53 6.39
N GLY A 64 22.79 -3.45 5.14
CA GLY A 64 24.16 -3.81 4.78
C GLY A 64 25.18 -2.94 5.52
N LEU A 65 25.02 -1.62 5.43
CA LEU A 65 25.90 -0.68 6.13
C LEU A 65 25.95 -0.92 7.64
N LYS A 66 24.79 -1.21 8.26
CA LYS A 66 24.74 -1.54 9.70
C LYS A 66 25.50 -2.83 10.04
N ALA A 67 25.48 -3.83 9.17
CA ALA A 67 26.24 -5.06 9.39
C ALA A 67 27.75 -4.80 9.32
N GLU A 68 28.21 -4.04 8.33
CA GLU A 68 29.61 -3.65 8.17
C GLU A 68 30.13 -2.88 9.38
N VAL A 69 29.37 -1.87 9.84
CA VAL A 69 29.73 -1.08 11.01
C VAL A 69 29.84 -1.95 12.26
N ARG A 70 28.90 -2.89 12.47
CA ARG A 70 28.97 -3.82 13.61
C ARG A 70 30.20 -4.71 13.54
N LEU A 71 30.55 -5.21 12.36
CA LEU A 71 31.73 -6.04 12.18
C LEU A 71 33.01 -5.25 12.48
N ALA A 72 33.11 -4.02 11.97
CA ALA A 72 34.25 -3.15 12.24
C ALA A 72 34.41 -2.86 13.74
N ILE A 73 33.31 -2.58 14.45
CA ILE A 73 33.33 -2.39 15.90
C ILE A 73 33.82 -3.65 16.63
N ALA A 74 33.32 -4.82 16.26
CA ALA A 74 33.74 -6.09 16.87
C ALA A 74 35.24 -6.39 16.63
N MET A 75 35.75 -6.09 15.42
CA MET A 75 37.17 -6.22 15.10
C MET A 75 38.04 -5.28 15.94
N LEU A 76 37.62 -4.04 16.14
CA LEU A 76 38.34 -3.09 16.99
C LEU A 76 38.33 -3.51 18.46
N GLN A 77 37.20 -4.03 18.95
CA GLN A 77 37.08 -4.52 20.32
C GLN A 77 37.97 -5.73 20.58
N THR A 78 37.97 -6.72 19.66
CA THR A 78 38.81 -7.92 19.79
C THR A 78 40.30 -7.60 19.70
N ARG A 79 40.70 -6.68 18.82
CA ARG A 79 42.09 -6.19 18.76
C ARG A 79 42.50 -5.54 20.08
N ARG A 80 41.65 -4.67 20.63
CA ARG A 80 41.93 -3.98 21.90
C ARG A 80 42.10 -4.97 23.06
N SER A 81 41.28 -6.02 23.14
CA SER A 81 41.42 -7.05 24.19
C SER A 81 42.76 -7.77 24.11
N ARG A 82 43.25 -8.10 22.91
CA ARG A 82 44.54 -8.78 22.70
C ARG A 82 45.78 -7.92 22.99
N GLU A 83 45.64 -6.60 23.00
CA GLU A 83 46.72 -5.66 23.32
C GLU A 83 46.83 -5.37 24.82
N VAL A 84 45.83 -5.78 25.62
CA VAL A 84 45.77 -5.55 27.09
C VAL A 84 46.14 -6.81 27.90
N ASP A 85 46.11 -7.99 27.29
CA ASP A 85 46.63 -9.26 27.85
C ASP A 85 48.15 -9.40 27.64
#